data_AF-A0AAP8GWL1-F1
#
_entry.id   AF-A0AAP8GWL1-F1
#
_cell.length_a   1.000
_cell.length_b   1.000
_cell.length_c   1.000
_cell.angle_alpha   90.00
_cell.angle_beta   90.00
_cell.angle_gamma   90.00
#
_symmetry.space_group_name_H-M   'P 1'
#
loop_
_entity.id
_entity.type
_entity.pdbx_description
1 polymer ?
#
loop_
_entity_poly.entity_id
_entity_poly.type
_entity_poly.pdbx_seq_one_letter_code
_entity_poly.pdbx_strand_id
1 'polypeptide(L)'
;MKKKYMNQIPTDVSFNPKDIIGLMTDYFKMKTKLRPVKNLPIVLSNKNNESLESVTWFGHSASLLKIEGKKLLLDPMFGDASSPFPVFNSKRYSGAFSLEHDELQEIDAIIISHNHYDHLNYKSIMRLKDYAKHFYVPIGVARYLIKWGVSPNKISEHNWWDEITFDNIKLVCAPARHFSGRSMTDKDRSLWCS
;
A
#
# COMPACT_ATOMS: atom_id res chain seq x y z
N MET A 1 19.41 6.22 20.10
CA MET A 1 19.59 6.08 18.63
C MET A 1 18.29 5.56 18.03
N LYS A 2 17.70 6.22 17.02
CA LYS A 2 16.46 5.73 16.38
C LYS A 2 16.83 4.51 15.52
N LYS A 3 16.29 3.32 15.84
CA LYS A 3 16.51 2.06 15.13
C LYS A 3 16.26 2.25 13.62
N LYS A 4 17.17 1.75 12.78
CA LYS A 4 17.00 1.64 11.32
C LYS A 4 16.89 0.17 10.94
N TYR A 5 16.01 -0.14 10.00
CA TYR A 5 15.89 -1.47 9.40
C TYR A 5 16.82 -1.58 8.20
N MET A 6 17.29 -2.79 7.89
CA MET A 6 18.22 -3.05 6.80
C MET A 6 17.83 -4.34 6.10
N ASN A 7 18.00 -4.38 4.78
CA ASN A 7 17.78 -5.59 4.00
C ASN A 7 18.69 -6.73 4.48
N GLN A 8 18.17 -7.96 4.51
CA GLN A 8 18.96 -9.15 4.84
C GLN A 8 20.09 -9.40 3.83
N ILE A 9 19.82 -9.09 2.55
CA ILE A 9 20.83 -9.05 1.49
C ILE A 9 21.17 -7.58 1.24
N PRO A 10 22.45 -7.16 1.36
CA PRO A 10 22.87 -5.80 1.06
C PRO A 10 22.31 -5.34 -0.28
N THR A 11 21.54 -4.26 -0.26
CA THR A 11 20.90 -3.70 -1.44
C THR A 11 21.10 -2.20 -1.37
N ASP A 12 21.81 -1.65 -2.35
CA ASP A 12 22.00 -0.22 -2.45
C ASP A 12 20.73 0.40 -3.04
N VAL A 13 19.99 1.08 -2.17
CA VAL A 13 18.77 1.84 -2.47
C VAL A 13 19.04 3.34 -2.26
N SER A 14 20.31 3.75 -2.26
CA SER A 14 20.69 5.15 -2.20
C SER A 14 20.58 5.77 -3.59
N PHE A 15 20.09 7.00 -3.63
CA PHE A 15 20.15 7.83 -4.83
C PHE A 15 21.26 8.85 -4.60
N ASN A 16 22.29 8.85 -5.44
CA ASN A 16 23.26 9.93 -5.43
C ASN A 16 22.63 11.20 -6.02
N PRO A 17 23.16 12.39 -5.73
CA PRO A 17 22.63 13.64 -6.28
C PRO A 17 22.52 13.63 -7.81
N LYS A 18 23.45 12.96 -8.50
CA LYS A 18 23.40 12.75 -9.95
C LYS A 18 22.22 11.89 -10.39
N ASP A 19 21.87 10.86 -9.63
CA ASP A 19 20.72 9.98 -9.92
C ASP A 19 19.40 10.72 -9.69
N ILE A 20 19.34 11.57 -8.66
CA ILE A 20 18.18 12.45 -8.42
C ILE A 20 18.02 13.44 -9.58
N ILE A 21 19.10 14.10 -10.01
CA ILE A 21 19.08 15.02 -11.16
C ILE A 21 18.70 14.28 -12.44
N GLY A 22 19.24 13.07 -12.64
CA GLY A 22 18.90 12.17 -13.74
C GLY A 22 17.41 11.85 -13.76
N LEU A 23 16.86 11.37 -12.65
CA LEU A 23 15.43 11.09 -12.47
C LEU A 23 14.54 12.31 -12.72
N MET A 24 14.95 13.49 -12.25
CA MET A 24 14.22 14.72 -12.53
C MET A 24 14.24 15.03 -14.02
N THR A 25 15.42 14.97 -14.64
CA THR A 25 15.62 15.21 -16.07
C THR A 25 14.79 14.23 -16.91
N ASP A 26 14.81 12.96 -16.54
CA ASP A 26 14.03 11.90 -17.15
C ASP A 26 12.54 12.14 -16.94
N TYR A 27 12.07 12.48 -15.74
CA TYR A 27 10.68 12.84 -15.50
C TYR A 27 10.20 14.00 -16.40
N PHE A 28 11.03 15.04 -16.59
CA PHE A 28 10.71 16.15 -17.48
C PHE A 28 10.73 15.75 -18.97
N LYS A 29 11.68 14.90 -19.38
CA LYS A 29 11.81 14.39 -20.76
C LYS A 29 10.78 13.30 -21.10
N MET A 30 10.33 12.51 -20.12
CA MET A 30 9.42 11.36 -20.22
C MET A 30 7.95 11.74 -20.42
N LYS A 31 7.63 13.04 -20.52
CA LYS A 31 6.25 13.56 -20.62
C LYS A 31 5.38 12.88 -21.69
N THR A 32 5.93 12.14 -22.66
CA THR A 32 5.17 11.53 -23.76
C THR A 32 5.24 10.01 -23.88
N LYS A 33 6.35 9.32 -23.54
CA LYS A 33 6.50 7.88 -23.85
C LYS A 33 5.98 6.91 -22.78
N LEU A 34 5.89 7.35 -21.52
CA LEU A 34 5.48 6.50 -20.38
C LEU A 34 4.09 6.84 -19.85
N ARG A 35 3.35 7.67 -20.60
CA ARG A 35 1.96 8.01 -20.33
C ARG A 35 1.10 7.33 -21.39
N PRO A 36 0.04 6.61 -20.99
CA PRO A 36 -0.87 6.08 -21.98
C PRO A 36 -1.55 7.25 -22.71
N VAL A 37 -1.74 7.10 -24.03
CA VAL A 37 -2.32 8.14 -24.91
C VAL A 37 -3.80 8.38 -24.55
N LYS A 38 -4.47 7.36 -24.03
CA LYS A 38 -5.84 7.40 -23.52
C LYS A 38 -5.87 6.79 -22.11
N ASN A 39 -6.89 7.14 -21.33
CA ASN A 39 -7.11 6.48 -20.04
C ASN A 39 -7.24 4.96 -20.24
N LEU A 40 -6.71 4.20 -19.30
CA LEU A 40 -6.83 2.76 -19.31
C LEU A 40 -8.26 2.36 -18.92
N PRO A 41 -8.87 1.38 -19.62
CA PRO A 41 -10.22 0.95 -19.30
C PRO A 41 -10.29 0.36 -17.89
N ILE A 42 -11.39 0.64 -17.19
CA ILE A 42 -11.73 -0.03 -15.94
C ILE A 42 -12.70 -1.16 -16.29
N VAL A 43 -12.35 -2.39 -15.93
CA VAL A 43 -13.26 -3.53 -15.98
C VAL A 43 -13.87 -3.67 -14.60
N LEU A 44 -15.18 -3.42 -14.49
CA LEU A 44 -15.90 -3.64 -13.24
C LEU A 44 -16.08 -5.15 -13.02
N SER A 45 -15.90 -5.58 -11.78
CA SER A 45 -16.17 -6.96 -11.41
C SER A 45 -17.64 -7.30 -11.68
N ASN A 46 -17.89 -8.49 -12.23
CA ASN A 46 -19.24 -8.95 -12.44
C ASN A 46 -19.83 -9.33 -11.07
N LYS A 47 -20.78 -8.54 -10.56
CA LYS A 47 -21.35 -8.73 -9.20
C LYS A 47 -21.95 -10.12 -8.96
N ASN A 48 -22.29 -10.84 -10.02
CA ASN A 48 -22.85 -12.20 -9.97
C ASN A 48 -21.79 -13.31 -9.90
N ASN A 49 -20.50 -12.95 -9.81
CA ASN A 49 -19.46 -13.96 -9.67
C ASN A 49 -19.33 -14.35 -8.19
N GLU A 50 -20.05 -15.40 -7.81
CA GLU A 50 -20.11 -15.96 -6.44
C GLU A 50 -18.87 -16.81 -6.10
N SER A 51 -17.76 -16.67 -6.84
CA SER A 51 -16.55 -17.42 -6.54
C SER A 51 -16.13 -17.21 -5.09
N LEU A 52 -16.00 -18.33 -4.35
CA LEU A 52 -15.57 -18.36 -2.96
C LEU A 52 -14.16 -17.77 -2.79
N GLU A 53 -13.35 -17.87 -3.85
CA GLU A 53 -12.00 -17.32 -3.91
C GLU A 53 -11.85 -16.42 -5.13
N SER A 54 -11.30 -15.22 -4.94
CA SER A 54 -11.11 -14.27 -6.03
C SER A 54 -10.08 -13.21 -5.68
N VAL A 55 -9.50 -12.60 -6.72
CA VAL A 55 -8.67 -11.40 -6.58
C VAL A 55 -9.27 -10.30 -7.45
N THR A 56 -9.65 -9.20 -6.81
CA THR A 56 -10.03 -7.96 -7.51
C THR A 56 -8.86 -7.01 -7.45
N TRP A 57 -8.30 -6.65 -8.61
CA TRP A 57 -7.19 -5.72 -8.71
C TRP A 57 -7.70 -4.29 -8.95
N PHE A 58 -7.30 -3.36 -8.08
CA PHE A 58 -7.69 -1.94 -8.17
C PHE A 58 -6.58 -1.06 -8.76
N GLY A 59 -5.50 -1.65 -9.28
CA GLY A 59 -4.34 -0.95 -9.83
C GLY A 59 -3.24 -0.71 -8.79
N HIS A 60 -2.00 -0.60 -9.28
CA HIS A 60 -0.79 -0.61 -8.44
C HIS A 60 -0.75 -1.90 -7.59
N SER A 61 -0.44 -1.80 -6.29
CA SER A 61 -0.48 -2.93 -5.36
C SER A 61 -1.82 -3.10 -4.63
N ALA A 62 -2.81 -2.26 -4.93
CA ALA A 62 -4.12 -2.33 -4.28
C ALA A 62 -4.94 -3.50 -4.82
N SER A 63 -5.25 -4.48 -3.96
CA SER A 63 -6.06 -5.64 -4.35
C SER A 63 -6.93 -6.14 -3.20
N LEU A 64 -8.15 -6.56 -3.51
CA LEU A 64 -9.03 -7.26 -2.59
C LEU A 64 -8.92 -8.76 -2.89
N LEU A 65 -8.41 -9.50 -1.94
CA LEU A 65 -8.38 -10.96 -1.94
C LEU A 65 -9.59 -11.48 -1.16
N LYS A 66 -10.39 -12.33 -1.80
CA LYS A 66 -11.36 -13.19 -1.13
C LYS A 66 -10.77 -14.58 -1.06
N ILE A 67 -10.61 -15.12 0.13
CA ILE A 67 -10.03 -16.44 0.35
C ILE A 67 -10.55 -16.98 1.68
N GLU A 68 -10.86 -18.27 1.76
CA GLU A 68 -11.24 -18.91 3.03
C GLU A 68 -12.43 -18.21 3.73
N GLY A 69 -13.33 -17.61 2.95
CA GLY A 69 -14.49 -16.84 3.45
C GLY A 69 -14.16 -15.45 3.99
N LYS A 70 -12.93 -14.96 3.82
CA LYS A 70 -12.43 -13.67 4.32
C LYS A 70 -12.16 -12.67 3.19
N LYS A 71 -12.34 -11.39 3.49
CA LYS A 71 -11.99 -10.25 2.63
C LYS A 71 -10.72 -9.56 3.16
N LEU A 72 -9.59 -9.79 2.49
CA LEU A 72 -8.30 -9.18 2.79
C LEU A 72 -7.98 -8.09 1.77
N LEU A 73 -7.81 -6.85 2.21
CA LEU A 73 -7.46 -5.73 1.34
C LEU A 73 -5.99 -5.37 1.50
N LEU A 74 -5.23 -5.53 0.42
CA LEU A 74 -3.79 -5.31 0.39
C LEU A 74 -3.48 -3.89 -0.10
N ASP A 75 -2.59 -3.18 0.59
CA ASP A 75 -2.01 -1.88 0.20
C ASP A 75 -3.01 -0.90 -0.48
N PRO A 76 -4.11 -0.54 0.19
CA PRO A 76 -5.16 0.26 -0.43
C PRO A 76 -4.65 1.66 -0.82
N MET A 77 -4.62 1.91 -2.13
CA MET A 77 -4.29 3.19 -2.75
C MET A 77 -5.45 3.63 -3.65
N PHE A 78 -6.44 4.28 -3.05
CA PHE A 78 -7.63 4.82 -3.71
C PHE A 78 -7.60 6.35 -3.82
N GLY A 79 -6.57 7.00 -3.27
CA GLY A 79 -6.36 8.43 -3.44
C GLY A 79 -5.88 8.81 -4.85
N ASP A 80 -5.99 10.09 -5.18
CA ASP A 80 -5.66 10.59 -6.52
C ASP A 80 -4.16 10.61 -6.84
N ALA A 81 -3.31 10.47 -5.82
CA ALA A 81 -1.86 10.67 -5.89
C ALA A 81 -1.09 9.67 -5.02
N SER A 82 -0.01 9.13 -5.57
CA SER A 82 0.99 8.27 -4.92
C SER A 82 2.17 9.04 -4.32
N SER A 83 2.09 10.37 -4.25
CA SER A 83 3.21 11.25 -3.84
C SER A 83 2.74 12.35 -2.89
N PRO A 84 3.58 12.76 -1.92
CA PRO A 84 3.28 13.92 -1.07
C PRO A 84 3.45 15.24 -1.82
N PHE A 85 4.15 15.23 -2.96
CA PHE A 85 4.48 16.42 -3.72
C PHE A 85 3.52 16.57 -4.91
N PRO A 86 2.68 17.63 -4.94
CA PRO A 86 1.72 17.87 -6.03
C PRO A 86 2.36 17.98 -7.42
N VAL A 87 3.66 18.32 -7.50
CA VAL A 87 4.42 18.51 -8.75
C VAL A 87 4.86 17.17 -9.37
N PHE A 88 5.08 16.14 -8.54
CA PHE A 88 5.36 14.76 -8.97
C PHE A 88 4.10 13.89 -8.95
N ASN A 89 2.93 14.52 -9.03
CA ASN A 89 1.65 13.84 -8.94
C ASN A 89 1.36 13.06 -10.22
N SER A 90 1.69 11.78 -10.23
CA SER A 90 1.18 10.83 -11.22
C SER A 90 -0.28 10.52 -10.87
N LYS A 91 -1.20 11.36 -11.37
CA LYS A 91 -2.63 11.04 -11.33
C LYS A 91 -2.84 9.64 -11.90
N ARG A 92 -3.77 8.90 -11.31
CA ARG A 92 -4.19 7.58 -11.79
C ARG A 92 -4.68 7.65 -13.24
N TYR A 93 -4.09 6.84 -14.12
CA TYR A 93 -4.45 6.80 -15.54
C TYR A 93 -5.82 6.16 -15.83
N SER A 94 -6.41 5.46 -14.85
CA SER A 94 -7.76 4.92 -14.96
C SER A 94 -8.85 5.92 -14.53
N GLY A 95 -8.48 7.16 -14.17
CA GLY A 95 -9.43 8.15 -13.65
C GLY A 95 -9.72 8.01 -12.15
N ALA A 96 -10.72 8.76 -11.67
CA ALA A 96 -11.12 8.71 -10.26
C ALA A 96 -11.69 7.33 -9.93
N PHE A 97 -11.18 6.72 -8.87
CA PHE A 97 -11.66 5.44 -8.39
C PHE A 97 -12.98 5.63 -7.65
N SER A 98 -14.07 5.11 -8.23
CA SER A 98 -15.36 5.00 -7.55
C SER A 98 -15.66 3.53 -7.35
N LEU A 99 -15.16 2.94 -6.26
CA LEU A 99 -15.80 1.72 -5.80
C LEU A 99 -17.16 2.08 -5.22
N GLU A 100 -18.19 1.36 -5.66
CA GLU A 100 -19.48 1.41 -4.99
C GLU A 100 -19.27 1.04 -3.53
N HIS A 101 -19.95 1.77 -2.66
CA HIS A 101 -19.74 1.71 -1.22
C HIS A 101 -19.86 0.29 -0.67
N ASP A 102 -20.77 -0.49 -1.24
CA ASP A 102 -21.18 -1.82 -0.78
C ASP A 102 -20.07 -2.88 -0.84
N GLU A 103 -19.14 -2.81 -1.80
CA GLU A 103 -18.08 -3.83 -1.93
C GLU A 103 -17.03 -3.76 -0.79
N LEU A 104 -16.89 -2.58 -0.16
CA LEU A 104 -15.91 -2.32 0.91
C LEU A 104 -16.57 -2.06 2.27
N GLN A 105 -17.87 -2.28 2.41
CA GLN A 105 -18.59 -2.06 3.68
C GLN A 105 -18.12 -2.98 4.81
N GLU A 106 -17.56 -4.15 4.49
CA GLU A 106 -16.94 -5.03 5.48
C GLU A 106 -15.64 -5.62 4.93
N ILE A 107 -14.52 -5.25 5.57
CA ILE A 107 -13.19 -5.77 5.25
C ILE A 107 -12.70 -6.46 6.52
N ASP A 108 -12.36 -7.74 6.43
CA ASP A 108 -11.92 -8.48 7.59
C ASP A 108 -10.52 -8.04 8.03
N ALA A 109 -9.63 -7.79 7.07
CA ALA A 109 -8.34 -7.21 7.39
C ALA A 109 -7.79 -6.32 6.26
N ILE A 110 -7.11 -5.25 6.65
CA ILE A 110 -6.23 -4.48 5.77
C ILE A 110 -4.79 -4.87 6.07
N ILE A 111 -4.04 -5.26 5.04
CA ILE A 111 -2.64 -5.64 5.14
C ILE A 111 -1.79 -4.59 4.42
N ILE A 112 -0.78 -4.06 5.11
CA ILE A 112 0.09 -3.00 4.57
C ILE A 112 1.53 -3.52 4.54
N SER A 113 2.16 -3.49 3.37
CA SER A 113 3.52 -4.01 3.16
C SER A 113 4.61 -3.07 3.69
N HIS A 114 4.43 -1.76 3.55
CA HIS A 114 5.38 -0.74 4.02
C HIS A 114 4.78 0.67 3.99
N ASN A 115 5.55 1.67 4.41
CA ASN A 115 5.05 3.03 4.62
C ASN A 115 5.13 3.95 3.39
N HIS A 116 5.41 3.52 2.16
CA HIS A 116 5.46 4.47 1.03
C HIS A 116 4.06 5.03 0.68
N TYR A 117 4.01 6.15 -0.03
CA TYR A 117 2.74 6.87 -0.29
C TYR A 117 1.78 6.15 -1.22
N ASP A 118 2.32 5.28 -2.07
CA ASP A 118 1.63 4.41 -3.01
C ASP A 118 1.15 3.08 -2.40
N HIS A 119 1.53 2.77 -1.16
CA HIS A 119 1.07 1.59 -0.42
C HIS A 119 0.29 1.96 0.85
N LEU A 120 0.76 2.97 1.59
CA LEU A 120 0.11 3.55 2.76
C LEU A 120 -0.48 4.92 2.40
N ASN A 121 -1.71 4.92 1.91
CA ASN A 121 -2.38 6.12 1.41
C ASN A 121 -3.37 6.71 2.44
N TYR A 122 -3.14 7.96 2.86
CA TYR A 122 -3.98 8.63 3.88
C TYR A 122 -5.47 8.65 3.54
N LYS A 123 -5.84 9.08 2.32
CA LYS A 123 -7.25 9.17 1.92
C LYS A 123 -7.94 7.80 1.96
N SER A 124 -7.20 6.75 1.61
CA SER A 124 -7.69 5.37 1.61
C SER A 124 -7.94 4.91 3.04
N ILE A 125 -6.96 5.09 3.94
CA ILE A 125 -7.13 4.73 5.36
C ILE A 125 -8.30 5.48 5.99
N MET A 126 -8.42 6.79 5.75
CA MET A 126 -9.53 7.58 6.31
C MET A 126 -10.90 7.09 5.84
N ARG A 127 -11.00 6.62 4.59
CA ARG A 127 -12.26 6.06 4.04
C ARG A 127 -12.56 4.65 4.56
N LEU A 128 -11.54 3.88 4.94
CA LEU A 128 -11.67 2.45 5.23
C LEU A 128 -11.59 2.08 6.72
N LYS A 129 -11.06 2.98 7.57
CA LYS A 129 -10.75 2.68 8.97
C LYS A 129 -11.93 2.16 9.79
N ASP A 130 -13.16 2.56 9.43
CA ASP A 130 -14.38 2.18 10.13
C ASP A 130 -14.97 0.88 9.57
N TYR A 131 -14.66 0.51 8.32
CA TYR A 131 -15.11 -0.73 7.66
C TYR A 131 -14.14 -1.90 7.82
N ALA A 132 -12.86 -1.63 8.09
CA ALA A 132 -11.85 -2.65 8.34
C ALA A 132 -11.97 -3.17 9.77
N LYS A 133 -12.05 -4.48 10.00
CA LYS A 133 -12.06 -5.06 11.35
C LYS A 133 -10.67 -4.99 11.98
N HIS A 134 -9.62 -5.29 11.20
CA HIS A 134 -8.23 -5.28 11.68
C HIS A 134 -7.23 -4.75 10.65
N PHE A 135 -6.05 -4.34 11.13
CA PHE A 135 -4.90 -3.91 10.34
C PHE A 135 -3.67 -4.74 10.72
N TYR A 136 -3.05 -5.41 9.74
CA TYR A 136 -1.77 -6.09 9.91
C TYR A 136 -0.69 -5.31 9.18
N VAL A 137 0.32 -4.88 9.91
CA VAL A 137 1.37 -4.00 9.37
C VAL A 137 2.75 -4.37 9.90
N PRO A 138 3.84 -4.01 9.22
CA PRO A 138 5.19 -4.19 9.76
C PRO A 138 5.51 -3.15 10.84
N ILE A 139 6.46 -3.48 11.72
CA ILE A 139 6.85 -2.60 12.85
C ILE A 139 7.18 -1.18 12.39
N GLY A 140 6.61 -0.20 13.09
CA GLY A 140 6.79 1.23 12.86
C GLY A 140 5.77 1.83 11.90
N VAL A 141 4.90 1.03 11.25
CA VAL A 141 3.81 1.54 10.41
C VAL A 141 2.60 1.96 11.25
N ALA A 142 2.33 1.31 12.38
CA ALA A 142 1.14 1.60 13.19
C ALA A 142 1.08 3.06 13.66
N ARG A 143 2.23 3.71 13.86
CA ARG A 143 2.31 5.13 14.23
C ARG A 143 1.53 6.05 13.28
N TYR A 144 1.50 5.72 11.98
CA TYR A 144 0.76 6.51 10.99
C TYR A 144 -0.74 6.24 11.10
N LEU A 145 -1.14 4.97 11.24
CA LEU A 145 -2.54 4.57 11.40
C LEU A 145 -3.15 5.18 12.67
N ILE A 146 -2.44 5.11 13.80
CA ILE A 146 -2.87 5.71 15.08
C ILE A 146 -2.99 7.22 14.94
N LYS A 147 -2.01 7.88 14.30
CA LYS A 147 -2.07 9.33 14.02
C LYS A 147 -3.28 9.70 13.16
N TRP A 148 -3.75 8.81 12.31
CA TRP A 148 -4.93 9.00 11.45
C TRP A 148 -6.24 8.55 12.11
N GLY A 149 -6.19 8.17 13.39
CA GLY A 149 -7.38 7.83 14.19
C GLY A 149 -7.88 6.41 13.99
N VAL A 150 -7.03 5.48 13.55
CA VAL A 150 -7.30 4.04 13.68
C VAL A 150 -7.09 3.66 15.14
N SER A 151 -8.07 2.97 15.74
CA SER A 151 -7.96 2.53 17.13
C SER A 151 -6.79 1.55 17.30
N PRO A 152 -5.91 1.74 18.31
CA PRO A 152 -4.75 0.86 18.52
C PRO A 152 -5.10 -0.63 18.68
N ASN A 153 -6.28 -0.95 19.21
CA ASN A 153 -6.73 -2.34 19.37
C ASN A 153 -7.07 -3.04 18.04
N LYS A 154 -7.19 -2.30 16.93
CA LYS A 154 -7.41 -2.84 15.58
C LYS A 154 -6.10 -3.00 14.81
N ILE A 155 -4.94 -2.84 15.43
CA ILE A 155 -3.64 -2.83 14.74
C ILE A 155 -2.72 -3.85 15.38
N SER A 156 -2.11 -4.70 14.55
CA SER A 156 -1.01 -5.57 14.95
C SER A 156 0.24 -5.24 14.13
N GLU A 157 1.35 -5.03 14.83
CA GLU A 157 2.67 -4.81 14.23
C GLU A 157 3.50 -6.08 14.26
N HIS A 158 4.15 -6.40 13.14
CA HIS A 158 4.89 -7.65 12.96
C HIS A 158 6.31 -7.41 12.47
N ASN A 159 7.25 -8.19 13.00
CA ASN A 159 8.61 -8.30 12.52
C ASN A 159 8.71 -9.37 11.43
N TRP A 160 9.84 -9.42 10.73
CA TRP A 160 10.10 -10.52 9.81
C TRP A 160 10.06 -11.87 10.50
N TRP A 161 9.42 -12.82 9.82
CA TRP A 161 9.16 -14.19 10.26
C TRP A 161 8.15 -14.36 11.38
N ASP A 162 7.49 -13.28 11.81
CA ASP A 162 6.31 -13.42 12.66
C ASP A 162 5.20 -14.13 11.88
N GLU A 163 4.64 -15.18 12.49
CA GLU A 163 3.47 -15.89 12.00
C GLU A 163 2.22 -15.45 12.79
N ILE A 164 1.12 -15.22 12.09
CA ILE A 164 -0.16 -14.81 12.65
C ILE A 164 -1.22 -15.77 12.17
N THR A 165 -2.02 -16.27 13.10
CA THR A 165 -3.25 -17.00 12.76
C THR A 165 -4.42 -16.02 12.79
N PHE A 166 -4.96 -15.72 11.61
CA PHE A 166 -6.18 -14.95 11.42
C PHE A 166 -7.30 -15.91 11.00
N ASP A 167 -8.10 -16.36 11.97
CA ASP A 167 -9.07 -17.46 11.80
C ASP A 167 -8.41 -18.72 11.21
N ASN A 168 -8.81 -19.15 10.02
CA ASN A 168 -8.26 -20.27 9.26
C ASN A 168 -7.08 -19.89 8.35
N ILE A 169 -6.70 -18.60 8.31
CA ILE A 169 -5.63 -18.09 7.44
C ILE A 169 -4.37 -17.88 8.27
N LYS A 170 -3.25 -18.46 7.83
CA LYS A 170 -1.92 -18.11 8.34
C LYS A 170 -1.33 -16.97 7.52
N LEU A 171 -1.05 -15.85 8.17
CA LEU A 171 -0.28 -14.75 7.61
C LEU A 171 1.16 -14.83 8.12
N VAL A 172 2.13 -14.60 7.26
CA VAL A 172 3.56 -14.57 7.63
C VAL A 172 4.15 -13.27 7.14
N CYS A 173 4.74 -12.49 8.05
CA CYS A 173 5.44 -11.25 7.69
C CYS A 173 6.81 -11.62 7.10
N ALA A 174 6.90 -11.83 5.80
CA ALA A 174 8.15 -12.29 5.17
C ALA A 174 9.07 -11.10 4.83
N PRO A 175 10.40 -11.29 4.84
CA PRO A 175 11.33 -10.24 4.43
C PRO A 175 11.20 -9.94 2.93
N ALA A 176 11.25 -8.64 2.60
CA ALA A 176 11.35 -8.16 1.23
C ALA A 176 12.63 -7.36 1.03
N ARG A 177 13.10 -7.25 -0.22
CA ARG A 177 14.23 -6.40 -0.60
C ARG A 177 13.72 -5.01 -1.00
N HIS A 178 13.66 -4.10 -0.04
CA HIS A 178 13.06 -2.77 -0.24
C HIS A 178 13.60 -1.74 0.76
N PHE A 179 12.91 -0.62 0.92
CA PHE A 179 13.17 0.39 1.95
C PHE A 179 11.86 1.00 2.45
N SER A 180 11.95 1.82 3.50
CA SER A 180 10.83 2.61 3.98
C SER A 180 11.19 4.09 4.09
N GLY A 181 10.20 4.97 4.03
CA GLY A 181 10.38 6.42 4.19
C GLY A 181 9.26 7.22 3.56
N ARG A 182 8.86 8.31 4.23
CA ARG A 182 7.85 9.26 3.74
C ARG A 182 8.35 10.70 3.72
N SER A 183 9.56 10.95 4.21
CA SER A 183 10.17 12.26 4.38
C SER A 183 11.69 12.13 4.26
N MET A 184 12.39 13.25 4.21
CA MET A 184 13.86 13.25 4.15
C MET A 184 14.52 12.67 5.42
N THR A 185 13.79 12.54 6.53
CA THR A 185 14.39 12.18 7.83
C THR A 185 13.94 10.83 8.36
N ASP A 186 12.97 10.15 7.73
CA ASP A 186 12.40 8.90 8.24
C ASP A 186 12.75 7.66 7.40
N LYS A 187 13.77 7.77 6.54
CA LYS A 187 14.31 6.63 5.81
C LYS A 187 14.66 5.48 6.77
N ASP A 188 14.13 4.30 6.45
CA ASP A 188 14.31 3.03 7.14
C ASP A 188 13.88 3.02 8.62
N ARG A 189 13.00 3.96 9.02
CA ARG A 189 12.49 4.06 10.40
C ARG A 189 11.21 3.24 10.66
N SER A 190 10.75 2.47 9.69
CA SER A 190 9.76 1.40 9.83
C SER A 190 10.21 0.20 9.00
N LEU A 191 9.76 -0.99 9.36
CA LEU A 191 10.02 -2.21 8.60
C LEU A 191 9.17 -2.22 7.32
N TRP A 192 9.57 -3.08 6.37
CA TRP A 192 8.87 -3.39 5.12
C TRP A 192 8.82 -4.91 4.98
N CYS A 193 7.77 -5.46 4.42
CA CYS A 193 7.59 -6.91 4.28
C CYS A 193 6.84 -7.25 2.98
N SER A 194 6.78 -8.54 2.68
CA SER A 194 5.86 -9.14 1.71
C SER A 194 4.82 -9.99 2.43
#